data_AF-A0A085TVX7-F1
#
_entry.id   AF-A0A085TVX7-F1
#
_cell.length_a   1.000
_cell.length_b   1.000
_cell.length_c   1.000
_cell.angle_alpha   90.00
_cell.angle_beta   90.00
_cell.angle_gamma   90.00
#
_symmetry.space_group_name_H-M   'P 1'
#
loop_
_entity.id
_entity.type
_entity.pdbx_description
1 polymer ?
#
loop_
_entity_poly.entity_id
_entity_poly.type
_entity_poly.pdbx_seq_one_letter_code
_entity_poly.pdbx_strand_id
1 'polypeptide(L)'
;MTQSGSVHLPIFAYGAYRQFLKGERNFAVHKHVRSLFHSDELLSNPERWLLKLDDANFDMVVRALREVFSIEGAFEVLERSDGKIFVVAEPSGKEQESPLRTPIELVSSGFRAVLAMLCDIMQGLMDPRVNPGFESLDGATALVLVDEVEAHLHPRWKMSIMTGLRKALPGVTFIATSHDPLCLRGMKKGEVMVLERISGDQARTDLPVFTHSLVDLPDNENWTVEQLLTADFFQMRTTESLAAERRAAEMEDRLAKGTKPSDDPELSAYLTELSADLPIGHTEVQRLVQEAIATFLRERRDASDEKLRQLRDETRQSILEALRSVG
;
A
#
# COMPACT_ATOMS: atom_id res chain seq x y z
N MET A 1 -34.58 17.13 -30.18
CA MET A 1 -33.15 17.26 -29.86
C MET A 1 -33.05 17.60 -28.38
N THR A 2 -32.87 16.58 -27.56
CA THR A 2 -32.71 16.67 -26.11
C THR A 2 -31.39 17.38 -25.80
N GLN A 3 -31.45 18.40 -24.95
CA GLN A 3 -30.27 19.07 -24.41
C GLN A 3 -29.41 18.02 -23.71
N SER A 4 -28.15 17.86 -24.15
CA SER A 4 -27.16 17.15 -23.37
C SER A 4 -26.92 17.97 -22.09
N GLY A 5 -27.50 17.55 -20.98
CA GLY A 5 -27.17 18.10 -19.68
C GLY A 5 -25.67 18.00 -19.49
N SER A 6 -24.99 19.12 -19.30
CA SER A 6 -23.57 19.14 -18.98
C SER A 6 -23.37 18.34 -17.70
N VAL A 7 -22.76 17.15 -17.81
CA VAL A 7 -22.38 16.34 -16.65
C VAL A 7 -21.28 17.11 -15.92
N HIS A 8 -21.64 17.78 -14.83
CA HIS A 8 -20.69 18.49 -14.00
C HIS A 8 -20.00 17.48 -13.09
N LEU A 9 -18.82 17.01 -13.51
CA LEU A 9 -17.99 16.09 -12.72
C LEU A 9 -17.05 16.92 -11.81
N PRO A 10 -17.24 16.92 -10.48
CA PRO A 10 -16.32 17.59 -9.56
C PRO A 10 -14.91 17.01 -9.66
N ILE A 11 -13.91 17.90 -9.62
CA ILE A 11 -12.49 17.52 -9.65
C ILE A 11 -11.80 18.04 -8.40
N PHE A 12 -11.07 17.14 -7.73
CA PHE A 12 -10.22 17.44 -6.58
C PHE A 12 -8.79 17.03 -6.91
N ALA A 13 -7.80 17.79 -6.47
CA ALA A 13 -6.41 17.48 -6.71
C ALA A 13 -5.53 17.92 -5.56
N TYR A 14 -4.70 17.00 -5.07
CA TYR A 14 -3.87 17.18 -3.89
C TYR A 14 -2.42 16.84 -4.18
N GLY A 15 -1.49 17.72 -3.77
CA GLY A 15 -0.05 17.46 -3.81
C GLY A 15 0.39 16.54 -2.66
N ALA A 16 1.68 16.21 -2.62
CA ALA A 16 2.28 15.42 -1.54
C ALA A 16 2.15 16.07 -0.15
N TYR A 17 2.24 17.41 -0.07
CA TYR A 17 2.16 18.16 1.18
C TYR A 17 0.72 18.50 1.55
N ARG A 18 0.07 17.62 2.32
CA ARG A 18 -1.35 17.76 2.74
C ARG A 18 -1.52 18.25 4.17
N GLN A 19 -0.78 19.29 4.54
CA GLN A 19 -0.97 19.95 5.84
C GLN A 19 -2.20 20.87 5.82
N PHE A 20 -2.76 21.18 6.99
CA PHE A 20 -3.95 22.04 7.11
C PHE A 20 -3.73 23.23 8.06
N LEU A 21 -4.47 24.30 7.84
CA LEU A 21 -4.45 25.52 8.65
C LEU A 21 -5.17 25.31 9.98
N LYS A 22 -4.92 26.15 10.99
CA LYS A 22 -5.76 26.20 12.19
C LYS A 22 -7.20 26.67 11.91
N GLY A 23 -7.43 27.34 10.77
CA GLY A 23 -8.71 27.93 10.36
C GLY A 23 -9.34 27.27 9.13
N GLU A 24 -10.49 27.80 8.71
CA GLU A 24 -11.12 27.42 7.44
C GLU A 24 -10.66 28.33 6.31
N ARG A 25 -10.50 27.77 5.12
CA ARG A 25 -10.29 28.57 3.91
C ARG A 25 -11.60 29.15 3.42
N ASN A 26 -11.55 30.42 3.03
CA ASN A 26 -12.62 31.05 2.28
C ASN A 26 -12.85 30.31 0.96
N PHE A 27 -14.07 30.39 0.44
CA PHE A 27 -14.37 29.88 -0.89
C PHE A 27 -13.51 30.60 -1.93
N ALA A 28 -12.86 29.83 -2.80
CA ALA A 28 -12.09 30.33 -3.92
C ALA A 28 -12.34 29.41 -5.12
N VAL A 29 -12.30 29.99 -6.33
CA VAL A 29 -12.38 29.20 -7.56
C VAL A 29 -11.20 28.21 -7.59
N HIS A 30 -11.48 26.94 -7.87
CA HIS A 30 -10.52 25.84 -7.85
C HIS A 30 -9.84 25.56 -6.49
N LYS A 31 -10.45 25.97 -5.37
CA LYS A 31 -9.91 25.72 -4.01
C LYS A 31 -9.39 24.29 -3.82
N HIS A 32 -10.15 23.31 -4.32
CA HIS A 32 -9.90 21.87 -4.15
C HIS A 32 -8.82 21.29 -5.07
N VAL A 33 -8.18 22.09 -5.92
CA VAL A 33 -7.16 21.64 -6.90
C VAL A 33 -5.81 22.34 -6.70
N ARG A 34 -5.79 23.47 -5.99
CA ARG A 34 -4.61 24.34 -5.86
C ARG A 34 -3.41 23.66 -5.19
N SER A 35 -3.66 22.80 -4.20
CA SER A 35 -2.58 22.16 -3.43
C SER A 35 -1.74 21.17 -4.26
N LEU A 36 -2.23 20.72 -5.42
CA LEU A 36 -1.42 19.93 -6.37
C LEU A 36 -0.29 20.76 -6.99
N PHE A 37 -0.53 22.05 -7.27
CA PHE A 37 0.43 22.91 -7.99
C PHE A 37 1.18 23.87 -7.07
N HIS A 38 0.67 24.08 -5.85
CA HIS A 38 1.17 25.04 -4.88
C HIS A 38 1.34 24.35 -3.52
N SER A 39 2.56 23.95 -3.18
CA SER A 39 2.85 23.22 -1.94
C SER A 39 2.64 24.05 -0.66
N ASP A 40 2.55 25.37 -0.78
CA ASP A 40 2.25 26.32 0.28
C ASP A 40 0.74 26.45 0.57
N GLU A 41 -0.11 25.98 -0.33
CA GLU A 41 -1.56 26.01 -0.19
C GLU A 41 -2.06 24.90 0.72
N LEU A 42 -2.09 25.18 2.02
CA LEU A 42 -2.61 24.31 3.07
C LEU A 42 -4.11 24.03 2.90
N LEU A 43 -4.59 22.91 3.44
CA LEU A 43 -6.01 22.53 3.47
C LEU A 43 -6.79 23.25 4.58
N SER A 44 -8.12 23.25 4.47
CA SER A 44 -9.01 23.72 5.54
C SER A 44 -8.87 22.84 6.79
N ASN A 45 -9.06 23.43 7.99
CA ASN A 45 -9.17 22.65 9.22
C ASN A 45 -10.39 21.70 9.15
N PRO A 46 -10.20 20.37 9.17
CA PRO A 46 -11.29 19.42 9.12
C PRO A 46 -12.21 19.50 10.34
N GLU A 47 -11.66 19.79 11.53
CA GLU A 47 -12.42 19.82 12.79
C GLU A 47 -13.54 20.85 12.76
N ARG A 48 -13.27 22.05 12.22
CA ARG A 48 -14.27 23.13 12.15
C ARG A 48 -15.45 22.77 11.26
N TRP A 49 -15.18 22.12 10.14
CA TRP A 49 -16.24 21.65 9.25
C TRP A 49 -17.01 20.49 9.87
N LEU A 50 -16.30 19.53 10.43
CA LEU A 50 -16.88 18.39 11.15
C LEU A 50 -17.73 18.82 12.35
N LEU A 51 -17.53 19.99 12.96
CA LEU A 51 -18.40 20.49 14.04
C LEU A 51 -19.67 21.20 13.54
N LYS A 52 -19.71 21.60 12.26
CA LYS A 52 -20.83 22.34 11.65
C LYS A 52 -21.89 21.45 11.03
N LEU A 53 -21.59 20.20 10.71
CA LEU A 53 -22.56 19.28 10.10
C LEU A 53 -23.66 18.93 11.11
N ASP A 54 -24.90 18.73 10.63
CA ASP A 54 -25.91 18.06 11.43
C ASP A 54 -25.53 16.59 11.72
N ASP A 55 -26.27 15.93 12.62
CA ASP A 55 -25.92 14.58 13.08
C ASP A 55 -25.99 13.53 11.96
N ALA A 56 -26.96 13.65 11.05
CA ALA A 56 -27.11 12.72 9.94
C ALA A 56 -25.92 12.81 8.95
N ASN A 57 -25.54 14.03 8.59
CA ASN A 57 -24.40 14.30 7.72
C ASN A 57 -23.08 13.93 8.40
N PHE A 58 -22.96 14.15 9.71
CA PHE A 58 -21.80 13.73 10.47
C PHE A 58 -21.64 12.20 10.47
N ASP A 59 -22.70 11.47 10.80
CA ASP A 59 -22.67 10.00 10.83
C ASP A 59 -22.30 9.42 9.48
N MET A 60 -22.81 10.01 8.39
CA MET A 60 -22.43 9.63 7.03
C MET A 60 -20.93 9.84 6.77
N VAL A 61 -20.38 11.00 7.14
CA VAL A 61 -18.94 11.30 6.98
C VAL A 61 -18.09 10.37 7.85
N VAL A 62 -18.47 10.14 9.10
CA VAL A 62 -17.74 9.26 10.03
C VAL A 62 -17.72 7.82 9.52
N ARG A 63 -18.82 7.31 8.94
CA ARG A 63 -18.84 5.99 8.30
C ARG A 63 -17.84 5.90 7.15
N ALA A 64 -17.80 6.89 6.27
CA ALA A 64 -16.85 6.91 5.16
C ALA A 64 -15.40 7.00 5.66
N LEU A 65 -15.11 7.83 6.68
CA LEU A 65 -13.78 7.92 7.29
C LEU A 65 -13.37 6.60 7.96
N ARG A 66 -14.33 5.88 8.56
CA ARG A 66 -14.09 4.57 9.18
C ARG A 66 -13.60 3.55 8.16
N GLU A 67 -14.17 3.51 6.95
CA GLU A 67 -13.70 2.61 5.88
C GLU A 67 -12.21 2.83 5.52
N VAL A 68 -11.71 4.07 5.68
CA VAL A 68 -10.30 4.38 5.41
C VAL A 68 -9.38 4.06 6.59
N PHE A 69 -9.84 4.32 7.82
CA PHE A 69 -8.98 4.24 9.01
C PHE A 69 -9.09 2.93 9.80
N SER A 70 -10.12 2.11 9.59
CA SER A 70 -10.30 0.84 10.28
C SER A 70 -9.32 -0.22 9.78
N ILE A 71 -8.16 -0.29 10.42
CA ILE A 71 -7.14 -1.33 10.19
C ILE A 71 -7.00 -2.14 11.48
N GLU A 72 -7.41 -3.42 11.42
CA GLU A 72 -7.29 -4.41 12.51
C GLU A 72 -7.91 -3.98 13.86
N GLY A 73 -9.10 -3.35 13.83
CA GLY A 73 -9.90 -3.11 15.04
C GLY A 73 -9.42 -2.01 15.99
N ALA A 74 -8.31 -1.31 15.68
CA ALA A 74 -7.77 -0.26 16.56
C ALA A 74 -8.44 1.13 16.40
N PHE A 75 -9.24 1.32 15.35
CA PHE A 75 -9.95 2.59 15.09
C PHE A 75 -11.44 2.31 14.96
N GLU A 76 -12.22 2.84 15.91
CA GLU A 76 -13.64 2.58 15.94
C GLU A 76 -14.45 3.75 15.38
N VAL A 77 -14.31 4.97 15.92
CA VAL A 77 -15.24 6.07 15.64
C VAL A 77 -14.60 7.46 15.87
N LEU A 78 -15.04 8.48 15.11
CA LEU A 78 -14.85 9.88 15.46
C LEU A 78 -16.05 10.37 16.30
N GLU A 79 -15.79 10.92 17.47
CA GLU A 79 -16.83 11.44 18.36
C GLU A 79 -16.80 12.96 18.46
N ARG A 80 -17.98 13.56 18.57
CA ARG A 80 -18.18 14.97 18.95
C ARG A 80 -18.40 15.07 20.45
N SER A 81 -17.59 15.86 21.14
CA SER A 81 -17.77 16.15 22.56
C SER A 81 -17.25 17.54 22.86
N ASP A 82 -17.99 18.32 23.64
CA ASP A 82 -17.54 19.63 24.15
C ASP A 82 -17.03 20.60 23.07
N GLY A 83 -17.64 20.57 21.88
CA GLY A 83 -17.22 21.42 20.75
C GLY A 83 -15.86 21.06 20.16
N LYS A 84 -15.40 19.82 20.37
CA LYS A 84 -14.18 19.25 19.78
C LYS A 84 -14.47 17.88 19.17
N ILE A 85 -13.58 17.45 18.29
CA ILE A 85 -13.62 16.11 17.71
C ILE A 85 -12.53 15.24 18.31
N PHE A 86 -12.91 14.04 18.72
CA PHE A 86 -12.04 13.03 19.31
C PHE A 86 -11.98 11.81 18.39
N VAL A 87 -10.77 11.30 18.22
CA VAL A 87 -10.53 9.94 17.70
C VAL A 87 -10.68 8.98 18.86
N VAL A 88 -11.56 8.00 18.70
CA VAL A 88 -11.82 6.97 19.69
C VAL A 88 -11.25 5.64 19.20
N ALA A 89 -10.31 5.12 19.99
CA ALA A 89 -9.64 3.85 19.75
C ALA A 89 -9.91 2.91 20.92
N GLU A 90 -10.30 1.67 20.61
CA GLU A 90 -10.29 0.61 21.61
C GLU A 90 -8.85 0.10 21.80
N PRO A 91 -8.34 0.05 23.04
CA PRO A 91 -7.02 -0.50 23.29
C PRO A 91 -7.01 -1.99 22.93
N SER A 92 -6.17 -2.35 21.97
CA SER A 92 -5.90 -3.75 21.60
C SER A 92 -5.04 -4.41 22.69
N GLY A 93 -5.67 -4.75 23.83
CA GLY A 93 -4.99 -5.44 24.93
C GLY A 93 -5.72 -5.33 26.26
N LYS A 94 -6.45 -6.40 26.61
CA LYS A 94 -7.17 -6.68 27.87
C LYS A 94 -8.53 -6.01 28.04
N GLU A 95 -9.51 -6.87 28.29
CA GLU A 95 -10.88 -6.57 28.70
C GLU A 95 -10.89 -5.75 30.01
N GLN A 96 -10.81 -4.40 29.95
CA GLN A 96 -11.32 -3.41 30.95
C GLN A 96 -10.65 -2.03 30.88
N GLU A 97 -10.17 -1.56 29.73
CA GLU A 97 -9.78 -0.15 29.61
C GLU A 97 -10.84 0.63 28.84
N SER A 98 -11.30 1.75 29.42
CA SER A 98 -12.20 2.71 28.77
C SER A 98 -11.60 3.15 27.44
N PRO A 99 -12.43 3.42 26.41
CA PRO A 99 -11.94 3.80 25.09
C PRO A 99 -11.03 5.03 25.17
N LEU A 100 -9.90 4.98 24.46
CA LEU A 100 -8.93 6.08 24.43
C LEU A 100 -9.46 7.19 23.52
N ARG A 101 -9.79 8.33 24.12
CA ARG A 101 -10.30 9.52 23.41
C ARG A 101 -9.16 10.51 23.20
N THR A 102 -8.69 10.61 21.96
CA THR A 102 -7.60 11.50 21.58
C THR A 102 -8.12 12.66 20.75
N PRO A 103 -7.93 13.93 21.17
CA PRO A 103 -8.26 15.09 20.33
C PRO A 103 -7.57 15.00 18.95
N ILE A 104 -8.26 15.38 17.88
CA ILE A 104 -7.69 15.39 16.51
C ILE A 104 -6.37 16.17 16.42
N GLU A 105 -6.18 17.20 17.24
CA GLU A 105 -4.93 17.98 17.24
C GLU A 105 -3.70 17.16 17.67
N LEU A 106 -3.88 16.10 18.45
CA LEU A 106 -2.83 15.29 19.04
C LEU A 106 -2.52 13.99 18.26
N VAL A 107 -3.30 13.67 17.23
CA VAL A 107 -3.05 12.47 16.41
C VAL A 107 -1.86 12.67 15.47
N SER A 108 -1.36 11.56 14.91
CA SER A 108 -0.17 11.57 14.05
C SER A 108 -0.33 12.50 12.84
N SER A 109 0.78 13.04 12.33
CA SER A 109 0.76 13.89 11.13
C SER A 109 0.20 13.17 9.90
N GLY A 110 0.51 11.88 9.72
CA GLY A 110 -0.06 11.05 8.66
C GLY A 110 -1.58 10.92 8.75
N PHE A 111 -2.11 10.66 9.96
CA PHE A 111 -3.56 10.65 10.21
C PHE A 111 -4.19 11.98 9.82
N ARG A 112 -3.61 13.08 10.30
CA ARG A 112 -4.07 14.44 10.05
C ARG A 112 -4.10 14.80 8.56
N ALA A 113 -3.11 14.37 7.80
CA ALA A 113 -3.03 14.63 6.36
C ALA A 113 -4.16 13.91 5.58
N VAL A 114 -4.37 12.62 5.84
CA VAL A 114 -5.45 11.84 5.20
C VAL A 114 -6.82 12.37 5.60
N LEU A 115 -7.01 12.65 6.89
CA LEU A 115 -8.26 13.20 7.40
C LEU A 115 -8.58 14.54 6.74
N ALA A 116 -7.61 15.45 6.64
CA ALA A 116 -7.83 16.74 6.01
C ALA A 116 -8.18 16.61 4.53
N MET A 117 -7.50 15.72 3.79
CA MET A 117 -7.82 15.44 2.38
C MET A 117 -9.23 14.89 2.23
N LEU A 118 -9.60 13.85 2.99
CA LEU A 118 -10.92 13.24 2.92
C LEU A 118 -12.03 14.22 3.31
N CYS A 119 -11.84 14.99 4.38
CA CYS A 119 -12.79 16.01 4.77
C CYS A 119 -12.92 17.13 3.72
N ASP A 120 -11.84 17.53 3.05
CA ASP A 120 -11.91 18.53 1.97
C ASP A 120 -12.64 18.00 0.73
N ILE A 121 -12.43 16.72 0.36
CA ILE A 121 -13.18 16.03 -0.69
C ILE A 121 -14.66 15.97 -0.35
N MET A 122 -15.00 15.42 0.82
CA MET A 122 -16.39 15.25 1.26
C MET A 122 -17.08 16.61 1.44
N GLN A 123 -16.38 17.62 1.96
CA GLN A 123 -16.89 19.00 2.03
C GLN A 123 -17.26 19.53 0.65
N GLY A 124 -16.39 19.36 -0.35
CA GLY A 124 -16.71 19.81 -1.71
C GLY A 124 -17.80 18.98 -2.38
N LEU A 125 -17.83 17.66 -2.15
CA LEU A 125 -18.91 16.80 -2.65
C LEU A 125 -20.28 17.18 -2.07
N MET A 126 -20.32 17.62 -0.81
CA MET A 126 -21.53 18.04 -0.11
C MET A 126 -21.91 19.51 -0.38
N ASP A 127 -21.05 20.29 -1.04
CA ASP A 127 -21.31 21.69 -1.36
C ASP A 127 -22.16 21.79 -2.64
N PRO A 128 -23.40 22.30 -2.58
CA PRO A 128 -24.27 22.41 -3.75
C PRO A 128 -23.69 23.28 -4.88
N ARG A 129 -22.70 24.14 -4.59
CA ARG A 129 -22.00 24.95 -5.58
C ARG A 129 -20.99 24.15 -6.39
N VAL A 130 -20.50 23.04 -5.85
CA VAL A 130 -19.48 22.17 -6.45
C VAL A 130 -20.15 20.91 -7.02
N ASN A 131 -21.10 20.33 -6.29
CA ASN A 131 -21.86 19.16 -6.69
C ASN A 131 -23.36 19.38 -6.44
N PRO A 132 -24.07 20.04 -7.38
CA PRO A 132 -25.49 20.38 -7.22
C PRO A 132 -26.43 19.17 -7.05
N GLY A 133 -26.00 17.98 -7.47
CA GLY A 133 -26.76 16.73 -7.42
C GLY A 133 -26.35 15.80 -6.28
N PHE A 134 -25.73 16.32 -5.22
CA PHE A 134 -25.31 15.49 -4.09
C PHE A 134 -26.52 14.90 -3.33
N GLU A 135 -26.55 13.57 -3.22
CA GLU A 135 -27.54 12.83 -2.43
C GLU A 135 -26.89 12.08 -1.26
N SER A 136 -25.79 11.37 -1.53
CA SER A 136 -25.01 10.62 -0.54
C SER A 136 -23.56 10.48 -0.98
N LEU A 137 -22.66 10.14 -0.05
CA LEU A 137 -21.27 9.84 -0.38
C LEU A 137 -21.12 8.57 -1.24
N ASP A 138 -21.99 7.58 -1.04
CA ASP A 138 -21.98 6.32 -1.81
C ASP A 138 -22.37 6.52 -3.28
N GLY A 139 -23.31 7.43 -3.55
CA GLY A 139 -23.76 7.77 -4.89
C GLY A 139 -22.99 8.90 -5.56
N ALA A 140 -22.10 9.58 -4.83
CA ALA A 140 -21.35 10.71 -5.35
C ALA A 140 -20.34 10.27 -6.41
N THR A 141 -20.23 11.05 -7.49
CA THR A 141 -19.24 10.85 -8.54
C THR A 141 -18.29 12.04 -8.60
N ALA A 142 -16.99 11.77 -8.72
CA ALA A 142 -15.96 12.77 -8.85
C ALA A 142 -14.66 12.16 -9.39
N LEU A 143 -13.74 13.03 -9.82
CA LEU A 143 -12.35 12.68 -10.11
C LEU A 143 -11.45 13.26 -9.02
N VAL A 144 -10.63 12.43 -8.40
CA VAL A 144 -9.67 12.85 -7.37
C VAL A 144 -8.27 12.48 -7.81
N LEU A 145 -7.39 13.48 -7.88
CA LEU A 145 -5.97 13.31 -8.15
C LEU A 145 -5.18 13.44 -6.84
N VAL A 146 -4.30 12.48 -6.55
CA VAL A 146 -3.48 12.51 -5.33
C VAL A 146 -2.03 12.24 -5.69
N ASP A 147 -1.17 13.23 -5.49
CA ASP A 147 0.27 13.04 -5.63
C ASP A 147 0.86 12.44 -4.34
N GLU A 148 1.69 11.41 -4.46
CA GLU A 148 2.27 10.65 -3.35
C GLU A 148 1.23 10.31 -2.28
N VAL A 149 0.27 9.44 -2.61
CA VAL A 149 -0.84 9.08 -1.71
C VAL A 149 -0.35 8.56 -0.34
N GLU A 150 0.82 7.94 -0.32
CA GLU A 150 1.51 7.40 0.86
C GLU A 150 2.21 8.43 1.74
N ALA A 151 2.31 9.69 1.31
CA ALA A 151 3.16 10.67 1.97
C ALA A 151 2.87 10.74 3.48
N HIS A 152 3.90 10.49 4.29
CA HIS A 152 3.86 10.46 5.76
C HIS A 152 2.91 9.42 6.40
N LEU A 153 2.42 8.43 5.64
CA LEU A 153 1.60 7.35 6.18
C LEU A 153 2.45 6.27 6.85
N HIS A 154 1.90 5.69 7.92
CA HIS A 154 2.46 4.50 8.52
C HIS A 154 2.37 3.31 7.53
N PRO A 155 3.36 2.39 7.47
CA PRO A 155 3.35 1.26 6.52
C PRO A 155 2.03 0.47 6.46
N ARG A 156 1.42 0.18 7.62
CA ARG A 156 0.11 -0.49 7.72
C ARG A 156 -0.99 0.22 6.92
N TRP A 157 -0.95 1.55 6.92
CA TRP A 157 -1.92 2.38 6.21
C TRP A 157 -1.62 2.46 4.72
N LYS A 158 -0.34 2.47 4.33
CA LYS A 158 0.05 2.41 2.92
C LYS A 158 -0.55 1.19 2.22
N MET A 159 -0.58 0.04 2.89
CA MET A 159 -1.14 -1.21 2.36
C MET A 159 -2.66 -1.20 2.17
N SER A 160 -3.39 -0.33 2.88
CA SER A 160 -4.86 -0.35 2.95
C SER A 160 -5.52 0.91 2.44
N ILE A 161 -4.78 2.01 2.25
CA ILE A 161 -5.31 3.32 1.87
C ILE A 161 -6.17 3.25 0.60
N MET A 162 -5.70 2.58 -0.45
CA MET A 162 -6.44 2.47 -1.71
C MET A 162 -7.72 1.65 -1.56
N THR A 163 -7.70 0.60 -0.76
CA THR A 163 -8.89 -0.18 -0.41
C THR A 163 -9.88 0.64 0.41
N GLY A 164 -9.39 1.41 1.37
CA GLY A 164 -10.20 2.30 2.19
C GLY A 164 -10.88 3.38 1.36
N LEU A 165 -10.12 4.08 0.51
CA LEU A 165 -10.66 5.10 -0.41
C LEU A 165 -11.76 4.54 -1.31
N ARG A 166 -11.53 3.35 -1.88
CA ARG A 166 -12.49 2.66 -2.75
C ARG A 166 -13.80 2.31 -2.03
N LYS A 167 -13.73 1.93 -0.75
CA LYS A 167 -14.91 1.63 0.06
C LYS A 167 -15.63 2.88 0.54
N ALA A 168 -14.88 3.92 0.92
CA ALA A 168 -15.42 5.16 1.45
C ALA A 168 -16.18 5.98 0.40
N LEU A 169 -15.72 5.95 -0.86
CA LEU A 169 -16.26 6.75 -1.95
C LEU A 169 -16.32 5.91 -3.25
N PRO A 170 -17.24 4.94 -3.35
CA PRO A 170 -17.25 3.94 -4.42
C PRO A 170 -17.54 4.51 -5.82
N GLY A 171 -18.25 5.64 -5.93
CA GLY A 171 -18.51 6.33 -7.19
C GLY A 171 -17.40 7.29 -7.64
N VAL A 172 -16.35 7.45 -6.85
CA VAL A 172 -15.24 8.38 -7.11
C VAL A 172 -14.08 7.67 -7.80
N THR A 173 -13.57 8.26 -8.88
CA THR A 173 -12.36 7.78 -9.56
C THR A 173 -11.14 8.43 -8.93
N PHE A 174 -10.27 7.62 -8.32
CA PHE A 174 -9.00 8.07 -7.78
C PHE A 174 -7.87 7.79 -8.77
N ILE A 175 -7.08 8.82 -9.09
CA ILE A 175 -5.79 8.69 -9.77
C ILE A 175 -4.73 9.14 -8.79
N ALA A 176 -3.90 8.19 -8.36
CA ALA A 176 -2.86 8.44 -7.38
C ALA A 176 -1.47 8.13 -7.96
N THR A 177 -0.47 8.91 -7.56
CA THR A 177 0.94 8.58 -7.77
C THR A 177 1.52 8.04 -6.47
N SER A 178 2.55 7.20 -6.59
CA SER A 178 3.26 6.64 -5.44
C SER A 178 4.66 6.22 -5.85
N HIS A 179 5.62 6.37 -4.95
CA HIS A 179 6.93 5.73 -5.04
C HIS A 179 7.07 4.55 -4.06
N ASP A 180 6.02 4.23 -3.30
CA ASP A 180 6.04 3.19 -2.28
C ASP A 180 5.32 1.91 -2.75
N PRO A 181 6.01 0.76 -2.79
CA PRO A 181 5.44 -0.53 -3.20
C PRO A 181 4.28 -1.01 -2.33
N LEU A 182 4.21 -0.58 -1.07
CA LEU A 182 3.20 -1.03 -0.13
C LEU A 182 1.80 -0.58 -0.58
N CYS A 183 1.70 0.55 -1.29
CA CYS A 183 0.44 1.01 -1.85
C CYS A 183 -0.13 0.08 -2.93
N LEU A 184 0.72 -0.73 -3.59
CA LEU A 184 0.26 -1.70 -4.59
C LEU A 184 -0.52 -2.86 -3.98
N ARG A 185 -0.33 -3.19 -2.70
CA ARG A 185 -1.04 -4.30 -2.04
C ARG A 185 -2.55 -4.08 -1.91
N GLY A 186 -3.02 -2.83 -2.03
CA GLY A 186 -4.45 -2.48 -2.02
C GLY A 186 -5.09 -2.35 -3.41
N MET A 187 -4.32 -2.61 -4.47
CA MET A 187 -4.72 -2.43 -5.86
C MET A 187 -5.19 -3.73 -6.49
N LYS A 188 -6.16 -3.61 -7.41
CA LYS A 188 -6.65 -4.74 -8.21
C LYS A 188 -5.94 -4.79 -9.56
N LYS A 189 -6.06 -5.95 -10.23
CA LYS A 189 -5.59 -6.12 -11.60
C LYS A 189 -6.12 -5.02 -12.53
N GLY A 190 -5.19 -4.40 -13.26
CA GLY A 190 -5.49 -3.32 -14.22
C GLY A 190 -5.64 -1.92 -13.61
N GLU A 191 -5.54 -1.78 -12.29
CA GLU A 191 -5.59 -0.46 -11.63
C GLU A 191 -4.19 0.16 -11.42
N VAL A 192 -3.11 -0.55 -11.76
CA VAL A 192 -1.73 -0.10 -11.59
C VAL A 192 -1.10 0.20 -12.94
N MET A 193 -0.42 1.34 -13.04
CA MET A 193 0.32 1.77 -14.23
C MET A 193 1.74 2.17 -13.82
N VAL A 194 2.75 1.51 -14.40
CA VAL A 194 4.16 1.84 -14.14
C VAL A 194 4.65 2.79 -15.21
N LEU A 195 5.30 3.86 -14.78
CA LEU A 195 5.89 4.88 -15.63
C LEU A 195 7.40 4.76 -15.61
N GLU A 196 8.01 4.51 -16.76
CA GLU A 196 9.45 4.42 -16.92
C GLU A 196 9.98 5.58 -17.77
N ARG A 197 11.11 6.14 -17.33
CA ARG A 197 11.82 7.17 -18.08
C ARG A 197 12.80 6.50 -19.05
N ILE A 198 12.55 6.66 -20.35
CA ILE A 198 13.42 6.16 -21.42
C ILE A 198 14.06 7.32 -22.19
N SER A 199 15.17 7.07 -22.89
CA SER A 199 15.78 8.08 -23.74
C SER A 199 14.94 8.35 -24.99
N GLY A 200 15.09 9.55 -25.55
CA GLY A 200 14.47 9.93 -26.81
C GLY A 200 14.76 8.97 -27.96
N ASP A 201 16.00 8.50 -28.03
CA ASP A 201 16.45 7.54 -29.05
C ASP A 201 15.70 6.21 -28.95
N GLN A 202 15.51 5.71 -27.73
CA GLN A 202 14.74 4.48 -27.48
C GLN A 202 13.25 4.67 -27.78
N ALA A 203 12.71 5.84 -27.43
CA ALA A 203 11.32 6.20 -27.67
C ALA A 203 11.02 6.58 -29.13
N ARG A 204 12.07 6.75 -29.96
CA ARG A 204 11.99 7.29 -31.32
C ARG A 204 11.31 8.66 -31.36
N THR A 205 11.70 9.55 -30.45
CA THR A 205 11.18 10.92 -30.34
C THR A 205 12.31 11.95 -30.37
N ASP A 206 12.03 13.16 -30.84
CA ASP A 206 12.98 14.28 -30.82
C ASP A 206 13.21 14.86 -29.41
N LEU A 207 12.46 14.40 -28.42
CA LEU A 207 12.65 14.78 -27.03
C LEU A 207 13.84 14.02 -26.44
N PRO A 208 14.71 14.63 -25.64
CA PRO A 208 15.86 13.94 -25.04
C PRO A 208 15.45 12.77 -24.14
N VAL A 209 14.22 12.83 -23.61
CA VAL A 209 13.65 11.87 -22.69
C VAL A 209 12.16 11.73 -22.98
N PHE A 210 11.65 10.51 -22.85
CA PHE A 210 10.25 10.18 -22.97
C PHE A 210 9.79 9.29 -21.82
N THR A 211 8.51 9.37 -21.45
CA THR A 211 7.91 8.51 -20.43
C THR A 211 7.13 7.39 -21.11
N HIS A 212 7.55 6.16 -20.92
CA HIS A 212 6.85 4.97 -21.38
C HIS A 212 5.98 4.41 -20.26
N SER A 213 4.76 3.99 -20.59
CA SER A 213 3.92 3.25 -19.66
C SER A 213 4.05 1.76 -19.94
N LEU A 214 4.44 1.00 -18.91
CA LEU A 214 4.32 -0.44 -18.93
C LEU A 214 2.86 -0.78 -18.62
N VAL A 215 2.17 -1.32 -19.63
CA VAL A 215 0.78 -1.80 -19.56
C VAL A 215 0.81 -3.33 -19.45
N ASP A 216 -0.22 -3.93 -18.87
CA ASP A 216 -0.36 -5.38 -18.67
C ASP A 216 0.64 -5.98 -17.66
N LEU A 217 0.64 -5.40 -16.46
CA LEU A 217 1.31 -6.01 -15.31
C LEU A 217 0.72 -7.40 -15.02
N PRO A 218 1.56 -8.41 -14.70
CA PRO A 218 1.06 -9.67 -14.17
C PRO A 218 0.20 -9.42 -12.94
N ASP A 219 -0.74 -10.34 -12.68
CA ASP A 219 -1.63 -10.24 -11.53
C ASP A 219 -0.81 -10.18 -10.23
N ASN A 220 -0.80 -9.01 -9.60
CA ASN A 220 0.02 -8.65 -8.46
C ASN A 220 -0.77 -8.59 -7.14
N GLU A 221 -2.06 -8.95 -7.16
CA GLU A 221 -2.94 -8.90 -5.99
C GLU A 221 -2.37 -9.73 -4.82
N ASN A 222 -1.71 -10.85 -5.13
CA ASN A 222 -1.18 -11.80 -4.16
C ASN A 222 0.35 -11.77 -4.00
N TRP A 223 1.04 -10.80 -4.59
CA TRP A 223 2.51 -10.76 -4.51
C TRP A 223 2.99 -10.34 -3.12
N THR A 224 4.06 -10.96 -2.64
CA THR A 224 4.74 -10.49 -1.43
C THR A 224 5.35 -9.11 -1.65
N VAL A 225 5.63 -8.39 -0.56
CA VAL A 225 6.33 -7.10 -0.67
C VAL A 225 7.69 -7.27 -1.34
N GLU A 226 8.41 -8.33 -1.00
CA GLU A 226 9.71 -8.66 -1.62
C GLU A 226 9.59 -8.93 -3.13
N GLN A 227 8.57 -9.67 -3.56
CA GLN A 227 8.29 -9.90 -4.99
C GLN A 227 7.92 -8.60 -5.72
N LEU A 228 7.13 -7.72 -5.08
CA LEU A 228 6.83 -6.40 -5.64
C LEU A 228 8.09 -5.56 -5.79
N LEU A 229 9.00 -5.63 -4.81
CA LEU A 229 10.24 -4.85 -4.79
C LEU A 229 11.28 -5.34 -5.80
N THR A 230 11.43 -6.65 -5.92
CA THR A 230 12.39 -7.28 -6.84
C THR A 230 11.87 -7.37 -8.27
N ALA A 231 10.59 -7.09 -8.50
CA ALA A 231 10.05 -6.98 -9.84
C ALA A 231 10.61 -5.76 -10.58
N ASP A 232 10.61 -5.86 -11.91
CA ASP A 232 11.11 -4.82 -12.82
C ASP A 232 10.43 -3.43 -12.63
N PHE A 233 9.35 -3.35 -11.85
CA PHE A 233 8.62 -2.12 -11.55
C PHE A 233 9.40 -1.13 -10.67
N PHE A 234 10.14 -1.63 -9.68
CA PHE A 234 10.93 -0.79 -8.77
C PHE A 234 12.43 -0.82 -9.08
N GLN A 235 12.83 -1.61 -10.09
CA GLN A 235 14.21 -1.77 -10.55
C GLN A 235 15.21 -2.10 -9.43
N MET A 236 14.73 -2.58 -8.28
CA MET A 236 15.60 -3.03 -7.21
C MET A 236 16.09 -4.42 -7.54
N ARG A 237 17.39 -4.53 -7.80
CA ARG A 237 18.06 -5.81 -8.07
C ARG A 237 18.03 -6.75 -6.87
N THR A 238 17.89 -6.18 -5.67
CA THR A 238 17.81 -6.91 -4.41
C THR A 238 17.05 -6.09 -3.37
N THR A 239 16.46 -6.78 -2.40
CA THR A 239 16.03 -6.19 -1.12
C THR A 239 17.03 -6.44 0.01
N GLU A 240 18.10 -7.21 -0.28
CA GLU A 240 19.13 -7.59 0.68
C GLU A 240 20.13 -6.45 0.93
N SER A 241 20.79 -6.51 2.09
CA SER A 241 21.89 -5.60 2.38
C SER A 241 23.12 -5.90 1.51
N LEU A 242 23.93 -4.88 1.19
CA LEU A 242 25.20 -5.06 0.48
C LEU A 242 26.16 -6.06 1.15
N ALA A 243 26.08 -6.17 2.48
CA ALA A 243 26.87 -7.15 3.24
C ALA A 243 26.36 -8.58 3.01
N ALA A 244 25.04 -8.76 2.98
CA ALA A 244 24.40 -10.03 2.67
C ALA A 244 24.68 -10.45 1.21
N GLU A 245 24.63 -9.53 0.25
CA GLU A 245 24.99 -9.81 -1.15
C GLU A 245 26.44 -10.26 -1.29
N ARG A 246 27.39 -9.58 -0.65
CA ARG A 246 28.80 -9.97 -0.67
C ARG A 246 29.01 -11.34 -0.05
N ARG A 247 28.37 -11.59 1.10
CA ARG A 247 28.43 -12.88 1.77
C ARG A 247 27.84 -13.98 0.89
N ALA A 248 26.70 -13.75 0.24
CA ALA A 248 26.10 -14.69 -0.69
C ALA A 248 27.03 -15.00 -1.88
N ALA A 249 27.58 -13.97 -2.53
CA ALA A 249 28.51 -14.15 -3.65
C ALA A 249 29.78 -14.91 -3.27
N GLU A 250 30.34 -14.67 -2.09
CA GLU A 250 31.49 -15.41 -1.56
C GLU A 250 31.15 -16.89 -1.32
N MET A 251 29.97 -17.16 -0.74
CA MET A 251 29.51 -18.54 -0.49
C MET A 251 29.16 -19.28 -1.78
N GLU A 252 28.60 -18.58 -2.77
CA GLU A 252 28.33 -19.10 -4.12
C GLU A 252 29.62 -19.46 -4.87
N ASP A 253 30.66 -18.61 -4.81
CA ASP A 253 31.96 -18.88 -5.43
C ASP A 253 32.64 -20.10 -4.77
N ARG A 254 32.56 -20.22 -3.44
CA ARG A 254 33.04 -21.41 -2.71
C ARG A 254 32.28 -22.68 -3.12
N LEU A 255 30.96 -22.60 -3.29
CA LEU A 255 30.14 -23.72 -3.79
C LEU A 255 30.47 -24.08 -5.24
N ALA A 256 30.67 -23.09 -6.11
CA ALA A 256 31.04 -23.28 -7.52
C ALA A 256 32.42 -23.94 -7.66
N LYS A 257 33.33 -23.66 -6.74
CA LYS A 257 34.65 -24.32 -6.62
C LYS A 257 34.58 -25.74 -6.06
N GLY A 258 33.39 -26.22 -5.67
CA GLY A 258 33.17 -27.58 -5.19
C GLY A 258 33.45 -27.78 -3.69
N THR A 259 33.61 -26.70 -2.92
CA THR A 259 33.79 -26.77 -1.46
C THR A 259 32.56 -27.41 -0.82
N LYS A 260 32.76 -28.49 -0.06
CA LYS A 260 31.66 -29.16 0.64
C LYS A 260 31.34 -28.41 1.95
N PRO A 261 30.06 -28.33 2.36
CA PRO A 261 29.68 -27.72 3.64
C PRO A 261 30.28 -28.41 4.88
N SER A 262 30.78 -29.64 4.75
CA SER A 262 31.54 -30.34 5.80
C SER A 262 32.93 -29.74 6.02
N ASP A 263 33.50 -29.12 4.98
CA ASP A 263 34.90 -28.70 4.94
C ASP A 263 35.05 -27.20 5.24
N ASP A 264 33.95 -26.46 5.21
CA ASP A 264 33.89 -25.03 5.50
C ASP A 264 32.77 -24.73 6.53
N PRO A 265 33.13 -24.43 7.79
CA PRO A 265 32.15 -24.15 8.85
C PRO A 265 31.37 -22.85 8.59
N GLU A 266 31.93 -21.90 7.85
CA GLU A 266 31.28 -20.63 7.50
C GLU A 266 30.21 -20.85 6.43
N LEU A 267 30.50 -21.70 5.44
CA LEU A 267 29.54 -22.16 4.44
C LEU A 267 28.42 -23.00 5.08
N SER A 268 28.75 -23.86 6.04
CA SER A 268 27.78 -24.65 6.80
C SER A 268 26.84 -23.77 7.62
N ALA A 269 27.39 -22.75 8.29
CA ALA A 269 26.62 -21.78 9.06
C ALA A 269 25.69 -20.96 8.17
N TYR A 270 26.19 -20.46 7.03
CA TYR A 270 25.39 -19.72 6.05
C TYR A 270 24.23 -20.55 5.49
N LEU A 271 24.45 -21.81 5.12
CA LEU A 271 23.37 -22.68 4.63
C LEU A 271 22.36 -23.03 5.73
N THR A 272 22.78 -23.07 6.99
CA THR A 272 21.88 -23.29 8.14
C THR A 272 21.01 -22.07 8.38
N GLU A 273 21.61 -20.87 8.37
CA GLU A 273 20.93 -19.58 8.47
C GLU A 273 19.90 -19.43 7.34
N LEU A 274 20.31 -19.68 6.09
CA LEU A 274 19.42 -19.65 4.93
C LEU A 274 18.25 -20.64 5.05
N SER A 275 18.47 -21.82 5.63
CA SER A 275 17.40 -22.80 5.85
C SER A 275 16.45 -22.43 7.00
N ALA A 276 16.94 -21.64 7.96
CA ALA A 276 16.17 -21.21 9.13
C ALA A 276 15.30 -19.97 8.82
N ASP A 277 15.78 -19.09 7.94
CA ASP A 277 15.15 -17.81 7.59
C ASP A 277 14.22 -17.91 6.36
N LEU A 278 13.97 -19.11 5.82
CA LEU A 278 12.99 -19.30 4.75
C LEU A 278 11.62 -18.78 5.21
N PRO A 279 11.02 -17.80 4.51
CA PRO A 279 9.77 -17.18 4.93
C PRO A 279 8.65 -18.21 4.92
N ILE A 280 7.97 -18.42 6.05
CA ILE A 280 6.88 -19.41 6.20
C ILE A 280 5.82 -19.16 5.12
N GLY A 281 5.68 -20.10 4.18
CA GLY A 281 4.74 -20.03 3.09
C GLY A 281 3.31 -19.96 3.61
N HIS A 282 2.52 -19.04 3.07
CA HIS A 282 1.16 -18.78 3.53
C HIS A 282 0.13 -19.79 3.00
N THR A 283 0.52 -20.61 2.01
CA THR A 283 -0.32 -21.68 1.45
C THR A 283 0.23 -23.06 1.85
N GLU A 284 -0.66 -24.05 1.94
CA GLU A 284 -0.30 -25.42 2.32
C GLU A 284 0.77 -26.02 1.39
N VAL A 285 0.69 -25.71 0.09
CA VAL A 285 1.70 -26.10 -0.92
C VAL A 285 3.05 -25.44 -0.66
N GLN A 286 3.07 -24.12 -0.42
CA GLN A 286 4.32 -23.42 -0.15
C GLN A 286 4.97 -23.92 1.15
N ARG A 287 4.17 -24.21 2.19
CA ARG A 287 4.67 -24.80 3.44
C ARG A 287 5.24 -26.20 3.22
N LEU A 288 4.57 -27.05 2.44
CA LEU A 288 5.06 -28.39 2.10
C LEU A 288 6.35 -28.36 1.27
N VAL A 289 6.42 -27.47 0.27
CA VAL A 289 7.63 -27.28 -0.55
C VAL A 289 8.79 -26.77 0.31
N GLN A 290 8.52 -25.89 1.27
CA GLN A 290 9.53 -25.40 2.21
C GLN A 290 9.99 -26.45 3.20
N GLU A 291 9.07 -27.24 3.79
CA GLU A 291 9.40 -28.36 4.66
C GLU A 291 10.25 -29.39 3.92
N ALA A 292 9.96 -29.67 2.64
CA ALA A 292 10.76 -30.53 1.79
C ALA A 292 12.17 -29.96 1.54
N ILE A 293 12.29 -28.66 1.23
CA ILE A 293 13.59 -27.99 1.05
C ILE A 293 14.40 -27.97 2.35
N ALA A 294 13.76 -27.64 3.49
CA ALA A 294 14.41 -27.59 4.80
C ALA A 294 14.88 -28.99 5.25
N THR A 295 14.07 -30.02 5.00
CA THR A 295 14.43 -31.42 5.27
C THR A 295 15.59 -31.86 4.38
N PHE A 296 15.56 -31.54 3.09
CA PHE A 296 16.65 -31.83 2.16
C PHE A 296 17.96 -31.14 2.58
N LEU A 297 17.93 -29.86 2.97
CA LEU A 297 19.11 -29.13 3.43
C LEU A 297 19.69 -29.71 4.73
N ARG A 298 18.83 -30.20 5.64
CA ARG A 298 19.24 -30.91 6.86
C ARG A 298 19.89 -32.25 6.57
N GLU A 299 19.26 -33.09 5.76
CA GLU A 299 19.74 -34.46 5.48
C GLU A 299 20.96 -34.48 4.56
N ARG A 300 21.15 -33.42 3.76
CA ARG A 300 22.35 -33.18 2.96
C ARG A 300 23.63 -33.04 3.80
N ARG A 301 23.56 -32.69 5.09
CA ARG A 301 24.74 -32.55 5.97
C ARG A 301 25.50 -33.86 6.20
N ASP A 302 24.81 -35.00 6.18
CA ASP A 302 25.34 -36.29 6.64
C ASP A 302 25.50 -37.34 5.51
N ALA A 303 25.26 -36.96 4.25
CA ALA A 303 25.08 -37.90 3.13
C ALA A 303 26.28 -37.99 2.16
N SER A 304 26.57 -39.21 1.69
CA SER A 304 27.55 -39.49 0.62
C SER A 304 27.05 -39.08 -0.77
N ASP A 305 27.96 -38.90 -1.75
CA ASP A 305 27.62 -38.39 -3.10
C ASP A 305 26.56 -39.22 -3.87
N GLU A 306 26.44 -40.51 -3.56
CA GLU A 306 25.41 -41.40 -4.15
C GLU A 306 24.05 -41.23 -3.47
N LYS A 307 24.05 -41.01 -2.15
CA LYS A 307 22.85 -40.74 -1.36
C LYS A 307 22.30 -39.33 -1.64
N LEU A 308 23.17 -38.37 -1.94
CA LEU A 308 22.80 -37.01 -2.37
C LEU A 308 22.03 -36.98 -3.70
N ARG A 309 22.29 -37.92 -4.62
CA ARG A 309 21.50 -38.02 -5.86
C ARG A 309 20.09 -38.54 -5.58
N GLN A 310 19.97 -39.57 -4.74
CA GLN A 310 18.67 -40.10 -4.31
C GLN A 310 17.84 -39.05 -3.56
N LEU A 311 18.45 -38.35 -2.61
CA LEU A 311 17.81 -37.25 -1.86
C LEU A 311 17.30 -36.12 -2.78
N ARG A 312 18.05 -35.78 -3.84
CA ARG A 312 17.62 -34.78 -4.83
C ARG A 312 16.41 -35.25 -5.62
N ASP A 313 16.42 -36.50 -6.05
CA ASP A 313 15.33 -37.09 -6.83
C ASP A 313 14.07 -37.23 -5.95
N GLU A 314 14.21 -37.65 -4.70
CA GLU A 314 13.12 -37.75 -3.71
C GLU A 314 12.51 -36.38 -3.38
N THR A 315 13.34 -35.36 -3.13
CA THR A 315 12.87 -33.99 -2.84
C THR A 315 12.13 -33.42 -4.05
N ARG A 316 12.66 -33.61 -5.25
CA ARG A 316 12.02 -33.19 -6.51
C ARG A 316 10.67 -33.89 -6.68
N GLN A 317 10.58 -35.17 -6.36
CA GLN A 317 9.37 -35.97 -6.49
C GLN A 317 8.31 -35.55 -5.46
N SER A 318 8.71 -35.28 -4.21
CA SER A 318 7.84 -34.75 -3.16
C SER A 318 7.27 -33.37 -3.51
N ILE A 319 8.09 -32.47 -4.07
CA ILE A 319 7.63 -31.16 -4.57
C ILE A 319 6.62 -31.34 -5.72
N LEU A 320 6.88 -32.27 -6.65
CA LEU A 320 5.97 -32.55 -7.77
C LEU A 320 4.64 -33.19 -7.32
N GLU A 321 4.65 -34.01 -6.28
CA GLU A 321 3.42 -34.58 -5.69
C GLU A 321 2.60 -33.53 -4.96
N ALA A 322 3.24 -32.66 -4.17
CA ALA A 322 2.57 -31.53 -3.51
C ALA A 322 1.95 -30.53 -4.51
N LEU A 323 2.59 -30.32 -5.67
CA LEU A 323 2.04 -29.50 -6.75
C LEU A 323 0.89 -30.19 -7.50
N ARG A 324 0.81 -31.53 -7.50
CA ARG A 324 -0.26 -32.31 -8.14
C ARG A 324 -1.49 -32.52 -7.25
N SER A 325 -1.34 -32.49 -5.94
CA SER A 325 -2.47 -32.65 -5.00
C SER A 325 -3.37 -31.41 -4.88
N VAL A 326 -2.95 -30.28 -5.45
CA VAL A 326 -3.67 -28.98 -5.43
C VAL A 326 -4.14 -28.55 -6.82
N GLY A 327 -3.92 -29.39 -7.84
CA GLY A 327 -4.46 -29.25 -9.19
C GLY A 327 -5.80 -29.97 -9.37
#